data_AF-A0A8D1FJR1-F1
#
_entry.id   AF-A0A8D1FJR1-F1
#
_cell.length_a   1.000
_cell.length_b   1.000
_cell.length_c   1.000
_cell.angle_alpha   90.00
_cell.angle_beta   90.00
_cell.angle_gamma   90.00
#
_symmetry.space_group_name_H-M   'P 1'
#
loop_
_entity.id
_entity.type
_entity.pdbx_description
1 polymer ?
#
loop_
_entity_poly.entity_id
_entity_poly.type
_entity_poly.pdbx_seq_one_letter_code
_entity_poly.pdbx_strand_id
1 'polypeptide(L)'
;MAFGKPAKYWKLDPAQVYASGPNAWDTAVHDASEEYKHRMHSLCCDNCHSHVALALNLMRYNNSTNWNMVTLCFFCLLYGKYVSIGAFVKTWLPFVLLLGIILTVSLVFNLRRGLHFVSHWSLRSSLCPLPRLVTHTHPGPDTLCWKSLSFPL
;
A
#
# COMPACT_ATOMS: atom_id res chain seq x y z
N MET A 1 -28.81 2.34 1.61
CA MET A 1 -27.49 1.94 1.07
C MET A 1 -26.56 1.74 2.25
N ALA A 2 -25.94 0.56 2.40
CA ALA A 2 -25.02 0.26 3.49
C ALA A 2 -23.68 1.02 3.36
N PHE A 3 -23.36 1.46 2.15
CA PHE A 3 -22.20 2.28 1.83
C PHE A 3 -22.62 3.75 1.79
N GLY A 4 -21.79 4.64 2.37
CA GLY A 4 -22.02 6.08 2.39
C GLY A 4 -22.00 6.71 1.00
N LYS A 5 -22.00 8.05 0.95
CA LYS A 5 -21.95 8.78 -0.33
C LYS A 5 -20.70 8.39 -1.13
N PRO A 6 -20.82 8.11 -2.44
CA PRO A 6 -19.68 7.71 -3.27
C PRO A 6 -18.63 8.83 -3.31
N ALA A 7 -17.36 8.46 -3.15
CA ALA A 7 -16.24 9.40 -3.20
C ALA A 7 -15.65 9.56 -4.62
N LYS A 8 -15.79 8.51 -5.44
CA LYS A 8 -15.20 8.37 -6.77
C LYS A 8 -16.14 7.59 -7.67
N TYR A 9 -16.18 7.93 -8.96
CA TYR A 9 -16.98 7.23 -9.97
C TYR A 9 -16.20 7.08 -11.28
N TRP A 10 -16.44 6.02 -12.01
CA TRP A 10 -15.95 5.85 -13.38
C TRP A 10 -17.16 5.85 -14.33
N LYS A 11 -17.21 6.82 -15.25
CA LYS A 11 -18.31 6.94 -16.21
C LYS A 11 -17.98 6.09 -17.43
N LEU A 12 -18.85 5.14 -17.73
CA LEU A 12 -18.77 4.27 -18.91
C LEU A 12 -19.44 4.96 -20.10
N ASP A 13 -18.96 4.63 -21.30
CA ASP A 13 -19.47 5.14 -22.57
C ASP A 13 -20.40 4.09 -23.21
N PRO A 14 -21.71 4.35 -23.34
CA PRO A 14 -22.65 3.43 -23.97
C PRO A 14 -22.28 3.05 -25.41
N ALA A 15 -21.51 3.88 -26.12
CA ALA A 15 -21.05 3.57 -27.49
C ALA A 15 -20.08 2.38 -27.54
N GLN A 16 -19.50 1.99 -26.40
CA GLN A 16 -18.58 0.85 -26.30
C GLN A 16 -19.31 -0.49 -26.09
N VAL A 17 -20.64 -0.51 -26.08
CA VAL A 17 -21.45 -1.72 -26.04
C VAL A 17 -21.43 -2.39 -27.40
N TYR A 18 -20.99 -3.65 -27.43
CA TYR A 18 -20.96 -4.43 -28.67
C TYR A 18 -22.22 -5.29 -28.87
N ALA A 19 -23.01 -5.52 -27.80
CA ALA A 19 -24.23 -6.30 -27.89
C ALA A 19 -25.29 -5.63 -28.80
N SER A 20 -25.89 -6.41 -29.71
CA SER A 20 -26.78 -5.92 -30.75
C SER A 20 -28.13 -5.45 -30.18
N GLY A 21 -28.44 -4.17 -30.32
CA GLY A 21 -29.78 -3.61 -30.10
C GLY A 21 -29.78 -2.30 -29.32
N PRO A 22 -30.78 -1.41 -29.54
CA PRO A 22 -30.86 -0.10 -28.90
C PRO A 22 -30.97 -0.16 -27.37
N ASN A 23 -31.34 -1.31 -26.82
CA ASN A 23 -31.56 -1.54 -25.39
C ASN A 23 -30.55 -2.52 -24.77
N ALA A 24 -29.48 -2.86 -25.49
CA ALA A 24 -28.54 -3.90 -25.04
C ALA A 24 -27.90 -3.62 -23.68
N TRP A 25 -27.67 -2.33 -23.36
CA TRP A 25 -27.22 -1.90 -22.03
C TRP A 25 -28.25 -2.23 -20.94
N ASP A 26 -29.50 -1.80 -21.13
CA ASP A 26 -30.56 -1.97 -20.14
C ASP A 26 -30.93 -3.44 -19.94
N THR A 27 -30.98 -4.23 -21.04
CA THR A 27 -31.19 -5.67 -20.99
C THR A 27 -30.07 -6.36 -20.20
N ALA A 28 -28.80 -6.05 -20.48
CA ALA A 28 -27.68 -6.66 -19.76
C ALA A 28 -27.67 -6.30 -18.26
N VAL A 29 -28.04 -5.07 -17.90
CA VAL A 29 -28.18 -4.65 -16.50
C VAL A 29 -29.34 -5.36 -15.82
N HIS A 30 -30.47 -5.52 -16.54
CA HIS A 30 -31.63 -6.25 -16.05
C HIS A 30 -31.30 -7.73 -15.81
N ASP A 31 -30.71 -8.40 -16.79
CA ASP A 31 -30.33 -9.82 -16.71
C ASP A 31 -29.31 -10.07 -15.59
N ALA A 32 -28.31 -9.19 -15.43
CA ALA A 32 -27.38 -9.28 -14.31
C ALA A 32 -28.09 -9.12 -12.95
N SER A 33 -29.11 -8.26 -12.88
CA SER A 33 -29.90 -8.06 -11.66
C SER A 33 -30.78 -9.28 -11.34
N GLU A 34 -31.36 -9.91 -12.37
CA GLU A 34 -32.13 -11.15 -12.25
C GLU A 34 -31.26 -12.32 -11.80
N GLU A 35 -30.01 -12.41 -12.27
CA GLU A 35 -29.05 -13.43 -11.81
C GLU A 35 -28.65 -13.20 -10.34
N TYR A 36 -28.41 -11.95 -9.96
CA TYR A 36 -27.98 -11.61 -8.60
C TYR A 36 -29.10 -11.63 -7.55
N LYS A 37 -30.38 -11.59 -7.94
CA LYS A 37 -31.50 -11.63 -6.97
C LYS A 37 -31.60 -12.95 -6.20
N HIS A 38 -31.08 -14.03 -6.77
CA HIS A 38 -31.15 -15.39 -6.20
C HIS A 38 -29.91 -15.76 -5.37
N ARG A 39 -28.87 -14.92 -5.36
CA ARG A 39 -27.59 -15.18 -4.69
C ARG A 39 -27.53 -14.41 -3.35
N MET A 40 -27.35 -15.13 -2.24
CA MET A 40 -27.08 -14.48 -0.94
C MET A 40 -25.75 -13.72 -1.00
N HIS A 41 -25.80 -12.40 -0.83
CA HIS A 41 -24.66 -11.51 -1.01
C HIS A 41 -23.68 -11.58 0.18
N SER A 42 -22.45 -12.03 -0.07
CA SER A 42 -21.34 -11.88 0.88
C SER A 42 -20.59 -10.58 0.58
N LEU A 43 -20.59 -9.66 1.56
CA LEU A 43 -20.10 -8.27 1.47
C LEU A 43 -18.69 -8.11 0.87
N CYS A 44 -17.85 -9.16 0.91
CA CYS A 44 -16.46 -9.12 0.48
C CYS A 44 -16.11 -9.98 -0.75
N CYS A 45 -16.91 -10.98 -1.13
CA CYS A 45 -16.50 -11.96 -2.17
C CYS A 45 -17.53 -12.18 -3.31
N ASP A 46 -18.78 -11.74 -3.15
CA ASP A 46 -19.83 -11.75 -4.19
C ASP A 46 -20.65 -10.45 -4.05
N ASN A 47 -20.00 -9.34 -4.43
CA ASN A 47 -20.44 -7.98 -4.14
C ASN A 47 -20.98 -7.27 -5.40
N CYS A 48 -21.29 -5.99 -5.23
CA CYS A 48 -21.76 -5.08 -6.29
C CYS A 48 -20.83 -5.03 -7.51
N HIS A 49 -19.53 -5.22 -7.33
CA HIS A 49 -18.56 -5.20 -8.42
C HIS A 49 -18.61 -6.47 -9.28
N SER A 50 -18.96 -7.65 -8.72
CA SER A 50 -19.19 -8.83 -9.56
C SER A 50 -20.49 -8.72 -10.36
N HIS A 51 -21.53 -8.08 -9.79
CA HIS A 51 -22.74 -7.73 -10.55
C HIS A 51 -22.43 -6.80 -11.72
N VAL A 52 -21.67 -5.73 -11.48
CA VAL A 52 -21.22 -4.82 -12.55
C VAL A 52 -20.35 -5.55 -13.57
N ALA A 53 -19.46 -6.44 -13.14
CA ALA A 53 -18.63 -7.25 -14.04
C ALA A 53 -19.48 -8.16 -14.93
N LEU A 54 -20.50 -8.82 -14.35
CA LEU A 54 -21.43 -9.65 -15.09
C LEU A 54 -22.20 -8.83 -16.14
N ALA A 55 -22.76 -7.68 -15.75
CA ALA A 55 -23.44 -6.79 -16.69
C ALA A 55 -22.52 -6.38 -17.86
N LEU A 56 -21.27 -6.01 -17.57
CA LEU A 56 -20.28 -5.65 -18.59
C LEU A 56 -19.93 -6.80 -19.53
N ASN A 57 -19.87 -8.03 -19.00
CA ASN A 57 -19.65 -9.23 -19.80
C ASN A 57 -20.84 -9.54 -20.72
N LEU A 58 -22.08 -9.43 -20.20
CA LEU A 58 -23.31 -9.65 -20.98
C LEU A 58 -23.43 -8.65 -22.14
N MET A 59 -23.11 -7.37 -21.91
CA MET A 59 -23.15 -6.35 -22.95
C MET A 59 -21.89 -6.33 -23.86
N ARG A 60 -20.93 -7.23 -23.60
CA ARG A 60 -19.63 -7.28 -24.31
C ARG A 60 -18.94 -5.92 -24.36
N TYR A 61 -18.91 -5.22 -23.23
CA TYR A 61 -18.37 -3.86 -23.15
C TYR A 61 -16.90 -3.84 -23.59
N ASN A 62 -16.56 -2.93 -24.50
CA ASN A 62 -15.24 -2.83 -25.13
C ASN A 62 -14.78 -4.13 -25.82
N ASN A 63 -15.73 -4.88 -26.41
CA ASN A 63 -15.51 -6.18 -27.05
C ASN A 63 -14.84 -7.23 -26.12
N SER A 64 -15.02 -7.11 -24.80
CA SER A 64 -14.49 -8.03 -23.80
C SER A 64 -15.61 -8.70 -23.01
N THR A 65 -15.40 -9.96 -22.66
CA THR A 65 -16.27 -10.79 -21.80
C THR A 65 -15.53 -11.31 -20.56
N ASN A 66 -14.38 -10.72 -20.24
CA ASN A 66 -13.54 -11.12 -19.09
C ASN A 66 -13.43 -10.02 -18.03
N TRP A 67 -14.49 -9.23 -17.86
CA TRP A 67 -14.61 -8.29 -16.75
C TRP A 67 -14.73 -9.06 -15.43
N ASN A 68 -13.95 -8.63 -14.44
CA ASN A 68 -13.98 -9.15 -13.08
C ASN A 68 -13.86 -7.99 -12.07
N MET A 69 -14.06 -8.26 -10.78
CA MET A 69 -13.97 -7.23 -9.74
C MET A 69 -12.61 -6.52 -9.69
N VAL A 70 -11.52 -7.24 -9.88
CA VAL A 70 -10.15 -6.70 -9.80
C VAL A 70 -9.91 -5.73 -10.96
N THR A 71 -10.30 -6.10 -12.18
CA THR A 71 -10.25 -5.23 -13.35
C THR A 71 -11.10 -3.98 -13.09
N LEU A 72 -12.33 -4.12 -12.58
CA LEU A 72 -13.16 -2.97 -12.25
C LEU A 72 -12.55 -2.06 -11.18
N CYS A 73 -11.95 -2.64 -10.15
CA CYS A 73 -11.24 -1.88 -9.12
C CYS A 73 -10.09 -1.09 -9.74
N PHE A 74 -9.27 -1.73 -10.57
CA PHE A 74 -8.14 -1.11 -11.25
C PHE A 74 -8.58 0.05 -12.17
N PHE A 75 -9.62 -0.17 -12.97
CA PHE A 75 -10.17 0.89 -13.83
C PHE A 75 -10.79 2.03 -13.02
N CYS A 76 -11.49 1.75 -11.92
CA CYS A 76 -11.98 2.79 -11.00
C CYS A 76 -10.83 3.55 -10.31
N LEU A 77 -9.69 2.88 -10.03
CA LEU A 77 -8.51 3.50 -9.43
C LEU A 77 -7.79 4.42 -10.43
N LEU A 78 -7.63 4.02 -11.69
CA LEU A 78 -6.93 4.82 -12.70
C LEU A 78 -7.82 5.85 -13.40
N TYR A 79 -9.00 5.46 -13.84
CA TYR A 79 -9.91 6.28 -14.66
C TYR A 79 -11.06 6.90 -13.86
N GLY A 80 -11.18 6.58 -12.57
CA GLY A 80 -12.24 7.16 -11.75
C GLY A 80 -11.99 8.65 -11.47
N LYS A 81 -13.06 9.43 -11.48
CA LYS A 81 -13.09 10.84 -11.12
C LYS A 81 -13.63 11.00 -9.71
N TYR A 82 -12.98 11.85 -8.91
CA TYR A 82 -13.49 12.20 -7.58
C TYR A 82 -14.73 13.09 -7.70
N VAL A 83 -15.71 12.86 -6.82
CA VAL A 83 -16.94 13.66 -6.79
C VAL A 83 -16.65 15.10 -6.33
N SER A 84 -15.65 15.27 -5.46
CA SER A 84 -15.19 16.57 -4.99
C SER A 84 -13.76 16.50 -4.48
N ILE A 85 -13.12 17.67 -4.30
CA ILE A 85 -11.82 17.77 -3.61
C ILE A 85 -11.94 17.24 -2.18
N GLY A 86 -13.06 17.51 -1.49
CA GLY A 86 -13.31 16.96 -0.16
C GLY A 86 -13.34 15.43 -0.12
N ALA A 87 -13.88 14.79 -1.16
CA ALA A 87 -13.84 13.34 -1.30
C ALA A 87 -12.40 12.83 -1.51
N PHE A 88 -11.60 13.50 -2.33
CA PHE A 88 -10.18 13.18 -2.51
C PHE A 88 -9.42 13.25 -1.18
N VAL A 89 -9.54 14.35 -0.45
CA VAL A 89 -8.88 14.52 0.84
C VAL A 89 -9.35 13.44 1.82
N LYS A 90 -10.66 13.19 1.93
CA LYS A 90 -11.18 12.16 2.83
C LYS A 90 -10.68 10.75 2.50
N THR A 91 -10.43 10.44 1.23
CA THR A 91 -9.87 9.16 0.80
C THR A 91 -8.38 9.03 1.14
N TRP A 92 -7.56 10.05 0.89
CA TRP A 92 -6.10 9.94 1.01
C TRP A 92 -5.53 10.38 2.36
N LEU A 93 -6.16 11.34 3.03
CA LEU A 93 -5.71 11.91 4.30
C LEU A 93 -5.41 10.85 5.37
N PRO A 94 -6.30 9.89 5.71
CA PRO A 94 -6.00 8.92 6.75
C PRO A 94 -4.77 8.05 6.41
N PHE A 95 -4.60 7.68 5.14
CA PHE A 95 -3.46 6.90 4.69
C PHE A 95 -2.14 7.69 4.78
N VAL A 96 -2.14 8.94 4.31
CA VAL A 96 -0.97 9.83 4.37
C VAL A 96 -0.58 10.11 5.82
N LEU A 97 -1.55 10.35 6.71
CA LEU A 97 -1.29 10.56 8.14
C LEU A 97 -0.65 9.32 8.78
N LEU A 98 -1.18 8.13 8.50
CA LEU A 98 -0.66 6.87 9.06
C LEU A 98 0.77 6.60 8.57
N LEU A 99 1.04 6.80 7.28
CA LEU A 99 2.40 6.73 6.73
C LEU A 99 3.34 7.75 7.38
N GLY A 100 2.90 8.99 7.56
CA GLY A 100 3.67 10.02 8.23
C GLY A 100 4.06 9.63 9.66
N ILE A 101 3.14 9.04 10.42
CA ILE A 101 3.40 8.53 11.77
C ILE A 101 4.43 7.41 11.73
N ILE A 102 4.25 6.41 10.86
CA ILE A 102 5.18 5.27 10.74
C ILE A 102 6.59 5.74 10.39
N LEU A 103 6.72 6.63 9.40
CA LEU A 103 8.01 7.17 8.98
C LEU A 103 8.67 7.98 10.10
N THR A 104 7.91 8.81 10.82
CA THR A 104 8.44 9.62 11.93
C THR A 104 8.91 8.73 13.08
N VAL A 105 8.11 7.74 13.48
CA VAL A 105 8.49 6.79 14.54
C VAL A 105 9.72 5.99 14.14
N SER A 106 9.75 5.50 12.90
CA SER A 106 10.91 4.76 12.36
C SER A 106 12.16 5.62 12.36
N LEU A 107 12.08 6.87 11.90
CA LEU A 107 13.20 7.81 11.89
C LEU A 107 13.70 8.09 13.31
N VAL A 108 12.81 8.43 14.25
CA VAL A 108 13.17 8.68 15.65
C VAL A 108 13.83 7.45 16.28
N PHE A 109 13.30 6.26 16.03
CA PHE A 109 13.86 5.02 16.56
C PHE A 109 15.26 4.72 15.99
N ASN A 110 15.49 4.99 14.70
CA ASN A 110 16.80 4.86 14.08
C ASN A 110 17.80 5.91 14.60
N LEU A 111 17.38 7.17 14.74
CA LEU A 111 18.23 8.23 15.29
C LEU A 111 18.61 7.97 16.75
N ARG A 112 17.67 7.47 17.57
CA ARG A 112 17.95 7.09 18.97
C ARG A 112 18.95 5.94 19.07
N ARG A 113 18.83 4.92 18.19
CA ARG A 113 19.83 3.83 18.11
C ARG A 113 21.21 4.35 17.72
N GLY A 114 21.28 5.25 16.72
CA GLY A 114 22.53 5.90 16.31
C GLY A 114 23.16 6.73 17.44
N LEU A 115 22.36 7.55 18.14
CA LEU A 115 22.86 8.39 19.22
C LEU A 115 23.34 7.58 20.43
N HIS A 116 22.64 6.49 20.79
CA HIS A 116 23.08 5.56 21.83
C HIS A 116 24.38 4.86 21.45
N PHE A 117 24.53 4.45 20.19
CA PHE A 117 25.76 3.85 19.67
C PHE A 117 26.95 4.84 19.72
N VAL A 118 26.75 6.08 19.27
CA VAL A 118 27.79 7.13 19.30
C VAL A 118 28.16 7.49 20.74
N SER A 119 27.18 7.64 21.63
CA SER A 119 27.42 7.92 23.05
C SER A 119 28.22 6.79 23.72
N HIS A 120 27.83 5.53 23.50
CA HIS A 120 28.54 4.38 24.05
C HIS A 120 29.95 4.22 23.45
N TRP A 121 30.14 4.48 22.16
CA TRP A 121 31.47 4.49 21.52
C TRP A 121 32.35 5.62 22.07
N SER A 122 31.80 6.83 22.24
CA SER A 122 32.50 7.99 22.78
C SER A 122 32.90 7.82 24.26
N LEU A 123 32.03 7.22 25.08
CA LEU A 123 32.37 6.85 26.47
C LEU A 123 33.47 5.79 26.50
N ARG A 124 33.39 4.78 25.62
CA ARG A 124 34.37 3.69 25.58
C ARG A 124 35.74 4.14 25.03
N SER A 125 35.77 5.12 24.13
CA SER A 125 37.03 5.70 23.62
C SER A 125 37.68 6.65 24.63
N SER A 126 36.91 7.39 25.42
CA SER A 126 37.42 8.27 26.48
C SER A 126 37.82 7.54 27.77
N LEU A 127 37.28 6.33 28.01
CA LEU A 127 37.70 5.42 29.08
C LEU A 127 38.90 4.53 28.72
N CYS A 128 39.37 4.54 27.46
CA CYS A 128 40.67 3.97 27.15
C CYS A 128 41.74 4.89 27.76
N PRO A 129 42.49 4.46 28.78
CA PRO A 129 43.61 5.25 29.27
C PRO A 129 44.58 5.40 28.11
N LEU A 130 45.04 6.63 27.84
CA LEU A 130 46.23 6.85 27.03
C LEU A 130 47.29 5.84 27.49
N PRO A 131 47.96 5.11 26.58
CA PRO A 131 49.06 4.25 26.98
C PRO A 131 50.06 5.14 27.70
N ARG A 132 50.15 4.95 29.02
CA ARG A 132 51.14 5.63 29.84
C ARG A 132 52.47 5.25 29.21
N LEU A 133 53.22 6.25 28.76
CA LEU A 133 54.49 6.07 28.09
C LEU A 133 55.44 5.35 29.05
N VAL A 134 55.42 4.02 29.05
CA VAL A 134 56.40 3.21 29.75
C VAL A 134 57.65 3.32 28.89
N THR A 135 58.59 4.12 29.37
CA THR A 135 59.93 4.21 28.78
C THR A 135 60.51 2.80 28.70
N HIS A 136 60.77 2.38 27.47
CA HIS A 136 61.31 1.10 27.08
C HIS A 136 62.48 0.64 27.95
N THR A 137 62.37 -0.57 28.51
CA THR A 137 63.51 -1.48 28.64
C THR A 137 63.10 -2.87 28.13
N HIS A 138 63.48 -3.12 26.87
CA HIS A 138 63.61 -4.39 26.13
C HIS A 138 62.39 -5.31 25.88
N PRO A 139 62.31 -5.95 24.68
CA PRO A 139 61.14 -6.71 24.24
C PRO A 139 61.21 -8.18 24.65
N GLY A 140 60.08 -8.74 25.10
CA GLY A 140 59.81 -10.18 25.16
C GLY A 140 58.66 -10.54 24.21
N PRO A 141 58.64 -11.72 23.58
CA PRO A 141 57.71 -12.04 22.51
C PRO A 141 56.45 -12.65 23.11
N ASP A 142 55.53 -11.85 23.64
CA ASP A 142 54.16 -12.28 23.96
C ASP A 142 53.30 -11.06 24.30
N THR A 143 52.54 -10.54 23.33
CA THR A 143 51.30 -9.77 23.58
C THR A 143 50.52 -9.62 22.28
N LEU A 144 49.85 -10.70 21.90
CA LEU A 144 48.69 -10.67 21.02
C LEU A 144 47.56 -9.88 21.70
N CYS A 145 47.47 -8.57 21.47
CA CYS A 145 46.25 -7.82 21.75
C CYS A 145 45.32 -7.90 20.52
N TRP A 146 44.77 -9.08 20.30
CA TRP A 146 43.52 -9.21 19.56
C TRP A 146 42.41 -8.52 20.35
N LYS A 147 41.93 -7.37 19.86
CA LYS A 147 40.54 -6.94 20.12
C LYS A 147 39.89 -6.54 18.81
N SER A 148 39.50 -7.57 18.08
CA SER A 148 38.24 -7.72 17.33
C SER A 148 37.49 -6.40 17.06
N LEU A 149 37.70 -5.83 15.87
CA LEU A 149 36.66 -5.07 15.20
C LEU A 149 35.59 -6.06 14.73
N SER A 150 34.49 -6.16 15.47
CA SER A 150 33.28 -6.83 14.99
C SER A 150 32.23 -5.76 14.68
N PHE A 151 32.09 -5.43 13.40
CA PHE A 151 30.96 -4.67 12.86
C PHE A 151 29.71 -5.56 12.88
N PRO A 152 28.53 -5.07 13.29
CA PRO A 152 27.27 -5.73 12.95
C PRO A 152 26.71 -5.15 11.65
N LEU A 153 26.32 -6.05 10.75
CA LEU A 153 25.35 -5.84 9.67
C LEU A 153 23.96 -5.57 10.25
#